data_AF-A0AAV3HDM9-F1
#
_entry.id   AF-A0AAV3HDM9-F1
#
_cell.length_a   1.000
_cell.length_b   1.000
_cell.length_c   1.000
_cell.angle_alpha   90.00
_cell.angle_beta   90.00
_cell.angle_gamma   90.00
#
_symmetry.space_group_name_H-M   'P 1'
#
loop_
_entity.id
_entity.type
_entity.pdbx_description
1 polymer ?
#
loop_
_entity_poly.entity_id
_entity_poly.type
_entity_poly.pdbx_seq_one_letter_code
_entity_poly.pdbx_strand_id
1 'polypeptide(L)'
;MYRAWLKQAVASGVIRLPRDLDRSSLYTAVYSGPVMPWIDPVKEAEAWKIQIRGGAATESDWVRAGGRNPDDVKRRRKAEIDENRKLDLVFDTDPASDKGGSSAATKRQEPQHTDDQSEE
;
A
#
# COMPACT_ATOMS: atom_id res chain seq x y z
N MET A 1 14.29 18.89 11.95
CA MET A 1 14.24 20.16 11.21
C MET A 1 12.87 20.85 11.29
N TYR A 2 11.79 20.27 10.73
CA TYR A 2 10.44 20.87 10.73
C TYR A 2 9.94 21.38 12.11
N ARG A 3 9.98 20.55 13.16
CA ARG A 3 9.43 20.93 14.48
C ARG A 3 10.15 22.12 15.11
N ALA A 4 11.48 22.17 14.96
CA ALA A 4 12.30 23.26 15.48
C ALA A 4 12.06 24.55 14.70
N TRP A 5 11.98 24.46 13.37
CA TRP A 5 11.63 25.60 12.52
C TRP A 5 10.22 26.13 12.82
N LEU A 6 9.22 25.26 12.89
CA LEU A 6 7.83 25.65 13.16
C LEU A 6 7.70 26.33 14.53
N LYS A 7 8.37 25.77 15.55
CA LYS A 7 8.43 26.39 16.88
C LYS A 7 9.01 27.80 16.82
N GLN A 8 10.11 27.99 16.08
CA GLN A 8 10.75 29.29 15.92
C GLN A 8 9.89 30.28 15.12
N ALA A 9 9.21 29.82 14.07
CA ALA A 9 8.34 30.63 13.21
C ALA A 9 7.05 31.09 13.92
N VAL A 10 6.51 30.25 14.82
CA VAL A 10 5.41 30.64 15.71
C VAL A 10 5.91 31.62 16.78
N ALA A 11 7.09 31.35 17.39
CA ALA A 11 7.66 32.22 18.41
C ALA A 11 8.07 33.60 17.89
N SER A 12 8.54 33.70 16.64
CA SER A 12 8.88 34.96 15.97
C SER A 12 7.66 35.74 15.48
N GLY A 13 6.45 35.15 15.57
CA GLY A 13 5.20 35.78 15.14
C GLY A 13 4.99 35.82 13.62
N VAL A 14 5.90 35.23 12.83
CA VAL A 14 5.74 35.10 11.37
C VAL A 14 4.52 34.24 11.04
N ILE A 15 4.26 33.21 11.85
CA ILE A 15 3.04 32.40 11.76
C ILE A 15 2.15 32.73 12.96
N ARG A 16 0.95 33.26 12.68
CA ARG A 16 -0.11 33.43 13.69
C ARG A 16 -1.02 32.21 13.69
N LEU A 17 -1.14 31.57 14.85
CA LEU A 17 -2.01 30.42 15.03
C LEU A 17 -3.46 30.87 15.29
N PRO A 18 -4.46 30.24 14.65
CA PRO A 18 -5.87 30.43 14.99
C PRO A 18 -6.16 30.09 16.45
N ARG A 19 -7.16 30.74 17.05
CA ARG A 19 -7.53 30.53 18.47
C ARG A 19 -8.15 29.16 18.74
N ASP A 20 -8.80 28.60 17.73
CA ASP A 20 -9.48 27.31 17.71
C ASP A 20 -8.58 26.14 17.29
N LEU A 21 -7.30 26.40 16.99
CA LEU A 21 -6.36 25.37 16.59
C LEU A 21 -5.93 24.50 17.78
N ASP A 22 -6.12 23.19 17.67
CA ASP A 22 -5.50 22.23 18.57
C ASP A 22 -3.98 22.20 18.40
N ARG A 23 -3.27 22.64 19.45
CA ARG A 23 -1.80 22.72 19.46
C ARG A 23 -1.14 21.34 19.39
N SER A 24 -1.83 20.27 19.76
CA SER A 24 -1.28 18.92 19.69
C SER A 24 -1.06 18.47 18.23
N SER A 25 -1.88 18.99 17.30
CA SER A 25 -1.83 18.64 15.87
C SER A 25 -0.72 19.37 15.08
N LEU A 26 -0.17 20.46 15.63
CA LEU A 26 0.81 21.32 14.95
C LEU A 26 2.08 20.59 14.50
N TYR A 27 2.45 19.50 15.17
CA TYR A 27 3.72 18.81 14.92
C TYR A 27 3.57 17.54 14.10
N THR A 28 2.37 17.27 13.59
CA THR A 28 2.03 16.06 12.85
C THR A 28 2.23 16.27 11.35
N ALA A 29 3.43 16.68 10.94
CA ALA A 29 3.79 16.69 9.53
C ALA A 29 4.42 15.37 9.12
N VAL A 30 3.87 14.74 8.08
CA VAL A 30 4.45 13.58 7.41
C VAL A 30 5.15 14.07 6.15
N TYR A 31 6.46 13.84 6.06
CA TYR A 31 7.24 14.15 4.88
C TYR A 31 7.40 12.87 4.07
N SER A 32 6.77 12.80 2.90
CA SER A 32 7.02 11.73 1.94
C SER A 32 7.97 12.25 0.89
N GLY A 33 9.12 11.59 0.74
CA GLY A 33 10.02 11.85 -0.38
C GLY A 33 9.38 11.44 -1.72
N PRO A 34 9.97 11.86 -2.85
CA PRO A 34 9.61 11.31 -4.15
C PRO A 34 9.78 9.78 -4.11
N VAL A 35 8.70 9.07 -4.43
CA VAL A 35 8.68 7.61 -4.49
C VAL A 35 9.32 7.18 -5.80
N MET A 36 10.27 6.25 -5.74
CA MET A 36 10.82 5.63 -6.94
C MET A 36 9.68 4.92 -7.69
N PRO A 37 9.52 5.15 -9.01
CA PRO A 37 8.55 4.39 -9.80
C PRO A 37 8.91 2.90 -9.77
N TRP A 38 7.87 2.07 -9.72
CA TRP A 38 7.94 0.62 -9.68
C TRP A 38 8.50 0.14 -11.02
N ILE A 39 9.57 -0.66 -10.99
CA ILE A 39 10.23 -1.20 -12.20
C ILE A 39 9.37 -2.32 -12.79
N ASP A 40 8.91 -3.23 -11.92
CA ASP A 40 7.96 -4.29 -12.27
C ASP A 40 6.84 -4.33 -11.23
N PRO A 41 5.69 -3.68 -11.51
CA PRO A 41 4.64 -3.51 -10.51
C PRO A 41 4.03 -4.83 -10.03
N VAL A 42 4.07 -5.89 -10.84
CA VAL A 42 3.51 -7.20 -10.49
C VAL A 42 4.43 -7.91 -9.50
N LYS A 43 5.72 -8.04 -9.83
CA LYS A 43 6.69 -8.72 -8.97
C LYS A 43 6.85 -8.03 -7.63
N GLU A 44 6.84 -6.70 -7.63
CA GLU A 44 6.96 -5.94 -6.40
C GLU A 44 5.68 -6.08 -5.54
N ALA A 45 4.47 -6.05 -6.12
CA ALA A 45 3.24 -6.31 -5.36
C ALA A 45 3.22 -7.71 -4.72
N GLU A 46 3.71 -8.73 -5.44
CA GLU A 46 3.89 -10.07 -4.90
C GLU A 46 4.91 -10.12 -3.77
N ALA A 47 6.06 -9.45 -3.93
CA ALA A 47 7.08 -9.37 -2.88
C ALA A 47 6.54 -8.72 -1.60
N TRP A 48 5.74 -7.66 -1.73
CA TRP A 48 5.10 -7.01 -0.59
C TRP A 48 4.02 -7.87 0.06
N LYS A 49 3.23 -8.60 -0.73
CA LYS A 49 2.28 -9.61 -0.20
C LYS A 49 3.01 -10.67 0.62
N ILE A 50 4.16 -11.16 0.15
CA ILE A 50 4.98 -12.15 0.86
C ILE A 50 5.54 -11.57 2.15
N GLN A 51 6.13 -10.36 2.11
CA GLN A 51 6.69 -9.71 3.29
C GLN A 51 5.64 -9.42 4.37
N ILE A 52 4.47 -8.93 3.99
CA ILE A 52 3.37 -8.66 4.92
C ILE A 52 2.86 -9.95 5.54
N ARG A 53 2.64 -11.00 4.73
CA ARG A 53 2.21 -12.32 5.25
C ARG A 53 3.29 -12.98 6.13
N GLY A 54 4.57 -12.77 5.80
CA GLY A 54 5.71 -13.28 6.58
C GLY A 54 6.03 -12.46 7.84
N GLY A 55 5.30 -11.38 8.11
CA GLY A 55 5.52 -10.51 9.27
C GLY A 55 6.76 -9.63 9.18
N ALA A 56 7.44 -9.60 8.03
CA ALA A 56 8.61 -8.76 7.79
C ALA A 56 8.25 -7.30 7.47
N ALA A 57 7.00 -7.05 7.05
CA ALA A 57 6.48 -5.72 6.76
C ALA A 57 5.02 -5.59 7.20
N THR A 58 4.53 -4.35 7.30
CA THR A 58 3.11 -4.06 7.56
C THR A 58 2.42 -3.43 6.36
N GLU A 59 1.09 -3.48 6.33
CA GLU A 59 0.29 -2.73 5.33
C GLU A 59 0.58 -1.22 5.36
N SER A 60 0.91 -0.69 6.54
CA SER A 60 1.25 0.73 6.70
C SER A 60 2.57 1.06 6.00
N ASP A 61 3.53 0.13 5.99
CA ASP A 61 4.82 0.31 5.33
C ASP A 61 4.65 0.31 3.82
N TRP A 62 3.83 -0.59 3.29
CA TRP A 62 3.43 -0.58 1.87
C TRP A 62 2.76 0.74 1.47
N VAL A 63 1.80 1.22 2.26
CA VAL A 63 1.07 2.46 1.95
C VAL A 63 2.01 3.67 1.96
N ARG A 64 2.96 3.73 2.89
CA ARG A 64 3.98 4.78 2.95
C ARG A 64 4.98 4.67 1.80
N ALA A 65 5.37 3.46 1.40
CA ALA A 65 6.21 3.23 0.23
C ALA A 65 5.57 3.78 -1.05
N GLY A 66 4.22 3.70 -1.16
CA GLY A 66 3.45 4.35 -2.22
C GLY A 66 3.19 5.85 -2.04
N GLY A 67 3.79 6.49 -1.03
CA GLY A 67 3.68 7.94 -0.80
C GLY A 67 2.34 8.41 -0.24
N ARG A 68 1.56 7.50 0.36
CA ARG A 68 0.24 7.83 0.95
C ARG A 68 0.26 7.70 2.47
N ASN A 69 -0.71 8.34 3.13
CA ASN A 69 -0.93 8.20 4.56
C ASN A 69 -1.75 6.94 4.87
N PRO A 70 -1.25 6.00 5.71
CA PRO A 70 -1.99 4.80 6.12
C PRO A 70 -3.35 5.08 6.75
N ASP A 71 -3.48 6.13 7.56
CA ASP A 71 -4.73 6.44 8.26
C ASP A 71 -5.82 6.88 7.29
N ASP A 72 -5.46 7.69 6.29
CA ASP A 72 -6.36 8.12 5.23
C ASP A 72 -6.80 6.94 4.36
N VAL A 73 -5.88 6.01 4.04
CA VAL A 73 -6.20 4.80 3.27
C VAL A 73 -7.17 3.91 4.04
N LYS A 74 -6.95 3.67 5.34
CA LYS A 74 -7.87 2.88 6.16
C LYS A 74 -9.24 3.55 6.29
N ARG A 75 -9.29 4.87 6.49
CA ARG A 75 -10.55 5.63 6.57
C ARG A 75 -11.35 5.52 5.27
N ARG A 76 -10.71 5.70 4.11
CA ARG A 76 -11.36 5.57 2.79
C ARG A 76 -11.84 4.16 2.52
N ARG A 77 -10.98 3.16 2.76
CA ARG A 77 -11.34 1.75 2.59
C ARG A 77 -12.57 1.36 3.43
N LYS A 78 -12.66 1.86 4.67
CA LYS A 78 -13.85 1.64 5.50
C LYS A 78 -15.10 2.23 4.86
N ALA A 79 -15.04 3.49 4.44
CA ALA A 79 -16.18 4.17 3.80
C ALA A 79 -16.64 3.44 2.52
N GLU A 80 -15.69 3.01 1.69
CA GLU A 80 -15.96 2.23 0.47
C GLU A 80 -16.62 0.88 0.79
N ILE A 81 -16.11 0.13 1.77
CA ILE A 81 -16.71 -1.16 2.18
C ILE A 81 -18.12 -0.96 2.73
N ASP A 82 -18.33 0.07 3.56
CA ASP A 82 -19.64 0.37 4.15
C ASP A 82 -20.66 0.76 3.07
N GLU A 83 -20.24 1.54 2.06
CA GLU A 83 -21.07 1.90 0.91
C GLU A 83 -21.36 0.70 0.00
N ASN A 84 -20.35 -0.11 -0.31
CA ASN A 84 -20.52 -1.33 -1.12
C ASN A 84 -21.53 -2.28 -0.48
N ARG A 85 -21.47 -2.45 0.85
CA ARG A 85 -22.45 -3.24 1.60
C ARG A 85 -23.86 -2.66 1.55
N LYS A 86 -24.00 -1.34 1.56
CA LYS A 86 -25.31 -0.67 1.45
C LYS A 86 -25.92 -0.84 0.06
N LEU A 87 -25.08 -0.92 -0.96
CA LEU A 87 -25.47 -1.03 -2.36
C LEU A 87 -25.50 -2.48 -2.88
N ASP A 88 -25.27 -3.47 -2.00
CA ASP A 88 -25.14 -4.88 -2.36
C ASP A 88 -24.12 -5.14 -3.49
N LEU A 89 -23.05 -4.34 -3.54
CA LEU A 89 -21.97 -4.47 -4.51
C LEU A 89 -20.92 -5.47 -4.00
N VAL A 90 -20.70 -6.53 -4.76
CA VAL A 90 -19.66 -7.54 -4.48
C VAL A 90 -18.57 -7.42 -5.52
N PHE A 91 -17.34 -7.23 -5.06
CA PHE A 91 -16.15 -7.20 -5.90
C PHE A 91 -15.31 -8.46 -5.66
N ASP A 92 -14.68 -8.95 -6.72
CA ASP A 92 -13.66 -10.00 -6.67
C ASP A 92 -12.47 -9.66 -5.76
N THR A 93 -12.22 -8.36 -5.56
CA THR A 93 -11.17 -7.82 -4.71
C THR A 93 -11.52 -7.77 -3.21
N ASP A 94 -12.74 -8.13 -2.80
CA ASP A 94 -13.13 -8.19 -1.39
C ASP A 94 -12.53 -9.44 -0.72
N PRO A 95 -11.62 -9.30 0.27
CA PRO A 95 -11.03 -10.44 0.97
C PRO A 95 -12.06 -11.34 1.68
N ALA A 96 -13.25 -10.82 2.01
CA ALA A 96 -14.32 -11.62 2.59
C ALA A 96 -15.02 -12.53 1.55
N SER A 97 -14.90 -12.18 0.26
CA SER A 97 -15.48 -12.92 -0.87
C SER A 97 -14.45 -13.80 -1.58
N ASP A 98 -13.15 -13.58 -1.36
CA ASP A 98 -12.07 -14.42 -1.87
C ASP A 98 -12.04 -15.79 -1.17
N LYS A 99 -12.81 -16.75 -1.70
CA LYS A 99 -12.76 -18.16 -1.32
C LYS A 99 -11.52 -18.86 -1.91
N GLY A 100 -10.32 -18.33 -1.67
CA GLY A 100 -9.04 -18.99 -1.93
C GLY A 100 -8.97 -19.70 -3.29
N GLY A 101 -9.40 -19.02 -4.35
CA GLY A 101 -9.48 -19.58 -5.69
C GLY A 101 -8.09 -19.94 -6.21
N SER A 102 -7.82 -21.24 -6.29
CA SER A 102 -6.63 -21.86 -6.85
C SER A 102 -6.10 -21.12 -8.10
N SER A 103 -4.95 -20.49 -7.95
CA SER A 103 -4.10 -20.08 -9.09
C SER A 103 -2.72 -20.70 -8.91
N ALA A 104 -2.69 -22.00 -8.65
CA ALA A 104 -1.53 -22.86 -8.86
C ALA A 104 -1.68 -23.57 -10.21
N ALA A 105 -1.72 -22.81 -11.30
CA ALA A 105 -1.76 -23.38 -12.66
C ALA A 105 -1.14 -22.44 -13.70
N THR A 106 0.03 -21.87 -13.41
CA THR A 106 0.91 -21.41 -14.50
C THR A 106 1.87 -22.55 -14.84
N LYS A 107 1.40 -23.36 -15.78
CA LYS A 107 2.07 -24.35 -16.62
C LYS A 107 3.61 -24.27 -16.56
N ARG A 108 4.22 -25.26 -15.88
CA ARG A 108 5.64 -25.57 -15.98
C ARG A 108 5.87 -26.02 -17.43
N GLN A 109 6.53 -25.21 -18.26
CA GLN A 109 6.98 -25.65 -19.57
C GLN A 109 8.02 -26.75 -19.35
N GLU A 110 7.66 -27.99 -19.62
CA GLU A 110 8.62 -29.09 -19.74
C GLU A 110 9.53 -28.83 -20.95
N PRO A 111 10.85 -28.94 -20.82
CA PRO A 111 11.73 -28.97 -21.98
C PRO A 111 11.45 -30.30 -22.71
N GLN A 112 10.93 -30.21 -23.94
CA GLN A 112 10.86 -31.37 -24.83
C GLN A 112 12.28 -31.83 -25.16
N HIS A 113 12.70 -32.88 -24.48
CA HIS A 113 13.83 -33.71 -24.87
C HIS A 113 13.38 -34.53 -26.08
N THR A 114 13.81 -34.13 -27.27
CA THR A 114 13.79 -35.01 -28.44
C THR A 114 15.18 -35.63 -28.55
N ASP A 115 15.30 -36.87 -28.11
CA ASP A 115 16.29 -37.77 -28.67
C ASP A 115 15.65 -39.12 -28.99
N ASP A 116 16.14 -39.66 -30.10
CA ASP A 116 16.26 -41.05 -30.49
C ASP A 116 15.30 -41.70 -31.54
N GLN A 117 15.85 -41.71 -32.77
CA GLN A 117 16.18 -42.87 -33.64
C GLN A 117 15.18 -43.45 -34.66
N SER A 118 15.74 -43.52 -35.88
CA SER A 118 15.89 -44.70 -36.76
C SER A 118 14.76 -45.14 -37.70
N GLU A 119 15.24 -45.60 -38.87
CA GLU A 119 14.60 -46.31 -40.00
C GLU A 119 14.02 -45.34 -41.06
N GLU A 120 14.48 -45.29 -42.32
CA GLU A 120 15.00 -46.33 -43.24
C GLU A 120 15.90 -45.70 -44.33
#